data_AF-A0AAN6XTZ1-F1
#
_entry.id   AF-A0AAN6XTZ1-F1
#
_cell.length_a   1.000
_cell.length_b   1.000
_cell.length_c   1.000
_cell.angle_alpha   90.00
_cell.angle_beta   90.00
_cell.angle_gamma   90.00
#
_symmetry.space_group_name_H-M   'P 1'
#
loop_
_entity.id
_entity.type
_entity.pdbx_description
1 polymer ?
#
loop_
_entity_poly.entity_id
_entity_poly.type
_entity_poly.pdbx_seq_one_letter_code
_entity_poly.pdbx_strand_id
1 'polypeptide(L)'
;MSPLRTTLLRLPMLRRPITSSQIRGYSSQNPTTTSQTGVFYKAWTRPVAKTALLAVFVYQLAYWGWSKLEVDEIKETKKAEITRLEAQVKKLQDERTSKK
;
A
#
# COMPACT_ATOMS: atom_id res chain seq x y z
N MET A 1 -58.06 20.51 35.29
CA MET A 1 -56.62 20.78 35.46
C MET A 1 -55.88 19.94 34.44
N SER A 2 -55.29 20.58 33.43
CA SER A 2 -54.64 19.92 32.29
C SER A 2 -53.12 20.06 32.42
N PRO A 3 -52.31 19.00 32.29
CA PRO A 3 -50.88 19.17 32.11
C PRO A 3 -50.53 19.25 30.61
N LEU A 4 -49.91 20.37 30.25
CA LEU A 4 -49.27 20.62 28.96
C LEU A 4 -48.15 19.59 28.75
N ARG A 5 -48.28 18.74 27.73
CA ARG A 5 -47.20 17.83 27.31
C ARG A 5 -46.43 18.45 26.15
N THR A 6 -45.24 18.95 26.47
CA THR A 6 -44.22 19.44 25.55
C THR A 6 -43.87 18.37 24.52
N THR A 7 -44.13 18.66 23.25
CA THR A 7 -43.82 17.75 22.14
C THR A 7 -42.41 18.05 21.65
N LEU A 8 -41.44 17.18 21.97
CA LEU A 8 -40.09 17.26 21.40
C LEU A 8 -40.14 16.77 19.94
N LEU A 9 -39.82 17.66 19.01
CA LEU A 9 -39.63 17.38 17.59
C LEU A 9 -38.45 16.40 17.41
N ARG A 10 -38.78 15.12 17.21
CA ARG A 10 -37.82 14.08 16.83
C ARG A 10 -37.50 14.23 15.34
N LEU A 11 -36.39 14.88 15.03
CA LEU A 11 -35.83 14.91 13.68
C LEU A 11 -35.45 13.48 13.24
N PRO A 12 -35.87 13.02 12.05
CA PRO A 12 -35.43 11.74 11.52
C PRO A 12 -33.96 11.84 11.09
N MET A 13 -33.06 11.29 11.91
CA MET A 13 -31.70 10.97 11.48
C MET A 13 -31.80 10.02 10.27
N LEU A 14 -31.45 10.49 9.07
CA LEU A 14 -31.22 9.63 7.90
C LEU A 14 -30.00 8.76 8.16
N ARG A 15 -30.21 7.65 8.86
CA ARG A 15 -29.21 6.61 9.07
C ARG A 15 -29.16 5.77 7.79
N ARG A 16 -28.33 6.17 6.83
CA ARG A 16 -28.05 5.40 5.61
C ARG A 16 -27.39 4.08 6.01
N PRO A 17 -28.02 2.90 5.86
CA PRO A 17 -27.31 1.66 6.04
C PRO A 17 -26.32 1.53 4.87
N ILE A 18 -25.03 1.46 5.17
CA ILE A 18 -24.04 0.95 4.23
C ILE A 18 -24.38 -0.53 4.04
N THR A 19 -25.19 -0.83 3.02
CA THR A 19 -25.41 -2.19 2.58
C THR A 19 -24.09 -2.68 2.00
N SER A 20 -23.33 -3.44 2.77
CA SER A 20 -22.24 -4.24 2.22
C SER A 20 -22.88 -5.25 1.27
N SER A 21 -22.76 -5.00 -0.02
CA SER A 21 -23.06 -5.99 -1.05
C SER A 21 -22.02 -7.11 -0.90
N GLN A 22 -22.30 -8.07 -0.02
CA GLN A 22 -21.61 -9.35 -0.05
C GLN A 22 -21.96 -9.98 -1.39
N ILE A 23 -21.01 -9.91 -2.34
CA ILE A 23 -21.02 -10.69 -3.56
C ILE A 23 -20.96 -12.16 -3.11
N ARG A 24 -22.13 -12.75 -2.93
CA ARG A 24 -22.29 -14.15 -2.59
C ARG A 24 -22.09 -14.91 -3.91
N GLY A 25 -20.85 -15.29 -4.20
CA GLY A 25 -20.57 -16.23 -5.28
C GLY A 25 -21.34 -17.52 -5.01
N TYR A 26 -22.30 -17.83 -5.87
CA TYR A 26 -23.05 -19.08 -5.83
C TYR A 26 -22.10 -20.21 -6.21
N SER A 27 -21.34 -20.70 -5.23
CA SER A 27 -20.72 -22.02 -5.35
C SER A 27 -21.86 -23.02 -5.27
N SER A 28 -22.08 -23.77 -6.36
CA SER A 28 -22.86 -24.99 -6.33
C SER A 28 -22.45 -25.79 -5.11
N GLN A 29 -23.40 -26.05 -4.23
CA GLN A 29 -23.21 -26.82 -3.01
C GLN A 29 -22.93 -28.26 -3.43
N ASN A 30 -21.66 -28.58 -3.69
CA ASN A 30 -21.21 -29.91 -3.36
C ASN A 30 -21.01 -29.88 -1.83
N PRO A 31 -21.72 -30.70 -1.04
CA PRO A 31 -21.40 -30.90 0.36
C PRO A 31 -20.12 -31.72 0.43
N THR A 32 -19.03 -31.21 -0.14
CA THR A 32 -17.70 -31.75 0.10
C THR A 32 -17.42 -31.38 1.53
N THR A 33 -17.68 -32.34 2.43
CA THR A 33 -17.13 -32.45 3.77
C THR A 33 -16.03 -31.43 3.98
N THR A 34 -16.36 -30.28 4.58
CA THR A 34 -15.34 -29.35 5.05
C THR A 34 -14.49 -30.16 6.01
N SER A 35 -13.31 -30.60 5.57
CA SER A 35 -12.40 -31.34 6.41
C SER A 35 -12.19 -30.49 7.66
N GLN A 36 -12.31 -31.10 8.84
CA GLN A 36 -12.12 -30.36 10.10
C GLN A 36 -10.79 -29.58 10.07
N THR A 37 -9.79 -30.15 9.40
CA THR A 37 -8.50 -29.53 9.08
C THR A 37 -8.64 -28.23 8.28
N GLY A 38 -9.48 -28.17 7.24
CA GLY A 38 -9.71 -26.95 6.45
C GLY A 38 -10.38 -25.82 7.24
N VAL A 39 -11.28 -26.17 8.18
CA VAL A 39 -11.90 -25.19 9.10
C VAL A 39 -10.85 -24.65 10.08
N PHE A 40 -9.98 -25.50 10.62
CA PHE A 40 -8.91 -25.10 11.52
C PHE A 40 -7.95 -24.09 10.87
N TYR A 41 -7.41 -24.37 9.68
CA TYR A 41 -6.54 -23.43 8.97
C TYR A 41 -7.27 -22.11 8.63
N LYS A 42 -8.56 -22.18 8.32
CA LYS A 42 -9.35 -20.97 8.05
C LYS A 42 -9.54 -20.11 9.30
N ALA A 43 -9.71 -20.71 10.48
CA ALA A 43 -9.95 -20.00 11.73
C ALA A 43 -8.65 -19.44 12.35
N TRP A 44 -7.59 -20.25 12.40
CA TRP A 44 -6.41 -19.95 13.21
C TRP A 44 -5.22 -19.47 12.39
N THR A 45 -4.94 -20.11 11.24
CA THR A 45 -3.72 -19.80 10.50
C THR A 45 -3.90 -18.66 9.52
N ARG A 46 -5.10 -18.45 8.97
CA ARG A 46 -5.38 -17.30 8.09
C ARG A 46 -5.10 -15.95 8.75
N PRO A 47 -5.55 -15.66 9.99
CA PRO A 47 -5.22 -14.41 10.67
C PRO A 47 -3.71 -14.27 10.95
N VAL A 48 -3.06 -15.34 11.41
CA VAL A 48 -1.62 -15.34 11.73
C VAL A 48 -0.78 -15.15 10.48
N ALA A 49 -1.12 -15.82 9.37
CA ALA A 49 -0.43 -15.65 8.10
C ALA A 49 -0.58 -14.20 7.59
N LYS A 50 -1.76 -13.60 7.75
CA LYS A 50 -1.97 -12.20 7.35
C LYS A 50 -1.08 -11.24 8.14
N THR A 51 -1.00 -11.40 9.46
CA THR A 51 -0.16 -10.51 10.29
C THR A 51 1.31 -10.77 10.06
N ALA A 52 1.75 -12.02 9.92
CA ALA A 52 3.14 -12.36 9.62
C ALA A 52 3.58 -11.80 8.27
N LEU A 53 2.77 -11.96 7.22
CA LEU A 53 3.08 -11.41 5.89
C LEU A 53 3.08 -9.88 5.89
N LEU A 54 2.14 -9.25 6.60
CA LEU A 54 2.11 -7.79 6.74
C LEU A 54 3.34 -7.29 7.51
N ALA A 55 3.74 -7.98 8.58
CA ALA A 55 4.92 -7.63 9.37
C ALA A 55 6.19 -7.70 8.52
N VAL A 56 6.37 -8.79 7.76
CA VAL A 56 7.49 -8.90 6.81
C VAL A 56 7.40 -7.78 5.77
N PHE A 57 6.24 -7.54 5.18
CA PHE A 57 6.06 -6.49 4.17
C PHE A 57 6.44 -5.09 4.70
N VAL A 58 5.99 -4.73 5.91
CA VAL A 58 6.33 -3.44 6.54
C VAL A 58 7.83 -3.36 6.83
N TYR A 59 8.45 -4.45 7.30
CA TYR A 59 9.90 -4.51 7.49
C TYR A 59 10.65 -4.31 6.18
N GLN A 60 10.22 -4.97 5.10
CA GLN A 60 10.82 -4.80 3.78
C GLN A 60 10.68 -3.36 3.28
N LEU A 61 9.52 -2.72 3.47
CA LEU A 61 9.32 -1.32 3.09
C LEU A 61 10.18 -0.36 3.91
N ALA A 62 10.32 -0.61 5.21
CA ALA A 62 11.16 0.21 6.08
C ALA A 62 12.64 0.09 5.69
N TYR A 63 13.12 -1.13 5.46
CA TYR A 63 14.48 -1.38 5.00
C TYR A 63 14.73 -0.77 3.61
N TRP A 64 13.80 -0.95 2.67
CA TRP A 64 13.88 -0.35 1.35
C TRP A 64 13.87 1.18 1.42
N GLY A 65 13.02 1.77 2.26
CA GLY A 65 12.97 3.20 2.51
C GLY A 65 14.30 3.73 3.05
N TRP A 66 14.89 3.03 4.02
CA TRP A 66 16.23 3.33 4.53
C TRP A 66 17.29 3.30 3.44
N SER A 67 17.40 2.20 2.70
CA SER A 67 18.39 2.07 1.61
C SER A 67 18.17 3.09 0.49
N LYS A 68 16.94 3.55 0.27
CA LYS A 68 16.64 4.53 -0.78
C LYS A 68 17.08 5.95 -0.41
N LEU A 69 16.95 6.34 0.85
CA LEU A 69 17.44 7.63 1.35
C LEU A 69 18.96 7.78 1.13
N GLU A 70 19.74 6.75 1.45
CA GLU A 70 21.20 6.75 1.23
C GLU A 70 21.57 6.87 -0.26
N VAL A 71 20.83 6.17 -1.11
CA VAL A 71 21.12 6.13 -2.55
C VAL A 71 20.76 7.44 -3.24
N ASP A 72 19.75 8.16 -2.77
CA ASP A 72 19.30 9.39 -3.43
C ASP A 72 20.33 10.54 -3.26
N GLU A 73 21.04 10.63 -2.12
CA GLU A 73 22.16 11.57 -1.93
C GLU A 73 23.37 11.23 -2.83
N ILE A 74 23.71 9.93 -2.92
CA ILE A 74 24.83 9.47 -3.75
C ILE A 74 24.53 9.72 -5.23
N LYS A 75 23.29 9.51 -5.67
CA LYS A 75 22.88 9.70 -7.07
C LYS A 75 23.01 11.14 -7.53
N GLU A 76 22.68 12.12 -6.69
CA GLU A 76 22.80 13.52 -7.06
C GLU A 76 24.26 13.91 -7.28
N THR A 77 25.13 13.54 -6.34
CA THR A 77 26.58 13.79 -6.42
C THR A 77 27.19 13.14 -7.66
N LYS A 78 26.85 11.87 -7.90
CA LYS A 78 27.40 11.11 -9.04
C LYS A 78 26.89 11.64 -10.38
N LYS A 79 25.64 12.09 -10.47
CA LYS A 79 25.12 12.73 -11.69
C LYS A 79 25.86 14.04 -11.99
N ALA A 80 26.09 14.88 -10.98
CA ALA A 80 26.83 16.12 -11.16
C ALA A 80 28.28 15.86 -11.64
N GLU A 81 28.93 14.84 -11.09
CA GLU A 81 30.27 14.40 -11.50
C GLU A 81 30.28 13.91 -12.96
N ILE A 82 29.30 13.10 -13.37
CA ILE A 82 29.15 12.64 -14.76
C ILE A 82 28.98 13.83 -15.71
N THR A 83 28.08 14.76 -15.42
CA THR A 83 27.86 15.94 -16.28
C THR A 83 29.11 16.80 -16.42
N ARG A 84 29.89 16.95 -15.34
CA ARG A 84 31.17 17.65 -15.37
C ARG A 84 32.18 16.95 -16.29
N LEU A 85 32.28 15.62 -16.17
CA LEU A 85 33.19 14.81 -16.98
C LEU A 85 32.80 14.82 -18.46
N GLU A 86 31.50 14.68 -18.77
CA GLU A 86 30.98 14.79 -20.14
C GLU A 86 31.32 16.14 -20.77
N ALA A 87 31.19 17.24 -20.02
CA ALA A 87 31.56 18.57 -20.49
C ALA A 87 33.08 18.70 -20.76
N GLN A 88 33.93 18.07 -19.95
CA GLN A 88 35.37 18.07 -20.17
C GLN A 88 35.77 17.23 -21.38
N VAL A 89 35.19 16.03 -21.52
CA VAL A 89 35.42 15.16 -22.68
C VAL A 89 35.02 15.88 -23.96
N LYS A 90 33.84 16.53 -23.98
CA LYS A 90 33.40 17.30 -25.14
C LYS A 90 34.38 18.42 -25.50
N LYS A 91 34.82 19.22 -24.52
CA LYS A 91 35.82 20.28 -24.74
C LYS A 91 37.13 19.74 -25.32
N LEU A 92 37.65 18.63 -24.77
CA LEU A 92 38.89 18.01 -25.24
C LEU A 92 38.73 17.41 -26.64
N GLN A 93 37.56 16.86 -26.96
CA GLN A 93 37.25 16.33 -28.28
C GLN A 93 37.16 17.45 -29.32
N ASP A 94 36.50 18.56 -28.97
CA ASP A 94 36.43 19.76 -29.81
C ASP A 94 37.86 20.33 -30.06
N GLU A 95 38.70 20.47 -29.03
CA GLU A 95 40.11 20.88 -29.17
C GLU A 95 40.93 19.93 -30.05
N ARG A 96 40.76 18.61 -29.86
CA ARG A 96 41.43 17.59 -30.68
C ARG A 96 41.02 17.68 -32.15
N THR A 97 39.74 17.95 -32.43
CA THR A 97 39.24 18.09 -33.81
C THR A 97 39.68 19.40 -34.46
N SER A 98 39.79 20.49 -33.69
CA SER A 98 40.26 21.79 -34.20
C SER A 98 41.77 21.81 -34.51
N LYS A 99 42.54 20.90 -33.90
CA LYS A 99 44.01 20.83 -34.08
C LYS A 99 44.44 19.87 -35.20
N LYS A 100 43.49 19.19 -35.85
CA LYS A 100 43.70 18.28 -36.98
C LYS A 100 43.30 18.97 -38.28
#